data_AF-A0AAE1SJY3-F1
#
_entry.id   AF-A0AAE1SJY3-F1
#
_cell.length_a   1.000
_cell.length_b   1.000
_cell.length_c   1.000
_cell.angle_alpha   90.00
_cell.angle_beta   90.00
_cell.angle_gamma   90.00
#
_symmetry.space_group_name_H-M   'P 1'
#
loop_
_entity.id
_entity.type
_entity.pdbx_description
1 polymer ?
#
loop_
_entity_poly.entity_id
_entity_poly.type
_entity_poly.pdbx_seq_one_letter_code
_entity_poly.pdbx_strand_id
1 'polypeptide(L)'
;MPSFQTKTEKSSCLQASGSFIGGGPAGSSSAEALAAGGVETFLFERSPATAKPCGGAIPLCMLDEFSIPNHLIDRRVTQMRIVSPSNLIVDFGKTLKPYEFIAMLRQEMLDSFLRRRAEATGDTLLKALATNLVVPTSLREPYVMDNCQRQLAVDVVIGADGANNVPRAVHLPRYISAKFMELCGDEYVQMMTFDSYLYKKLASGNRGEDAKMAMNTISSLVRCNIMGREVEASAQKILSRV
;
A
#
# COMPACT_ATOMS: atom_id res chain seq x y z
N MET A 1 3.18 37.91 -8.10
CA MET A 1 3.29 36.51 -8.55
C MET A 1 4.76 36.17 -8.64
N PRO A 2 5.31 35.29 -7.79
CA PRO A 2 6.66 34.79 -7.98
C PRO A 2 6.62 33.48 -8.77
N SER A 3 7.35 33.50 -9.88
CA SER A 3 7.69 32.38 -10.75
C SER A 3 8.48 31.32 -9.99
N PHE A 4 7.97 30.08 -9.99
CA PHE A 4 8.64 28.91 -9.45
C PHE A 4 9.79 28.51 -10.41
N GLN A 5 11.03 28.85 -10.05
CA GLN A 5 12.21 28.38 -10.77
C GLN A 5 12.42 26.90 -10.45
N THR A 6 12.18 26.05 -11.45
CA THR A 6 12.67 24.68 -11.45
C THR A 6 14.20 24.74 -11.48
N LYS A 7 14.85 24.17 -10.46
CA LYS A 7 16.30 23.91 -10.46
C LYS A 7 16.62 22.92 -11.59
N THR A 8 16.83 23.42 -12.80
CA THR A 8 17.47 22.72 -13.90
C THR A 8 18.92 23.16 -13.92
N GLU A 9 19.78 22.36 -13.29
CA GLU A 9 21.18 22.14 -13.66
C GLU A 9 21.81 21.16 -12.66
N LYS A 10 21.85 19.87 -13.02
CA LYS A 10 22.92 18.93 -12.65
C LYS A 10 22.91 17.75 -13.61
N SER A 11 23.75 17.88 -14.62
CA SER A 11 24.15 16.84 -15.57
C SER A 11 25.12 15.89 -14.88
N SER A 12 24.60 14.74 -14.42
CA SER A 12 25.31 13.48 -14.14
C SER A 12 24.36 12.67 -13.27
N CYS A 13 24.01 11.45 -13.68
CA CYS A 13 23.37 10.40 -12.89
C CYS A 13 23.39 10.71 -11.38
N LEU A 14 22.34 11.36 -10.87
CA LEU A 14 22.25 11.75 -9.46
C LEU A 14 22.09 10.46 -8.66
N GLN A 15 23.04 10.24 -7.74
CA GLN A 15 23.03 9.17 -6.75
C GLN A 15 21.65 9.09 -6.11
N ALA A 16 20.89 8.03 -6.42
CA ALA A 16 19.53 7.85 -5.92
C ALA A 16 19.59 7.51 -4.43
N SER A 17 18.67 8.07 -3.64
CA SER A 17 18.43 7.74 -2.23
C SER A 17 16.98 8.00 -1.91
N GLY A 18 16.08 7.33 -2.63
CA GLY A 18 14.65 7.55 -2.47
C GLY A 18 13.76 6.34 -2.73
N SER A 19 12.48 6.48 -2.39
CA SER A 19 11.46 5.42 -2.50
C SER A 19 10.29 5.82 -3.39
N PHE A 20 9.87 4.91 -4.27
CA PHE A 20 8.63 5.01 -5.06
C PHE A 20 7.46 4.40 -4.29
N ILE A 21 6.31 5.07 -4.22
CA ILE A 21 5.16 4.60 -3.41
C ILE A 21 3.82 4.92 -4.09
N GLY A 22 2.83 4.01 -4.04
CA GLY A 22 1.48 4.24 -4.57
C GLY A 22 0.60 5.17 -3.72
N GLY A 23 -0.26 5.99 -4.33
CA GLY A 23 -0.94 7.13 -3.68
C GLY A 23 -2.16 6.90 -2.79
N GLY A 24 -2.48 5.65 -2.44
CA GLY A 24 -3.60 5.33 -1.52
C GLY A 24 -3.25 5.53 -0.03
N PRO A 25 -4.13 5.11 0.91
CA PRO A 25 -3.87 5.23 2.34
C PRO A 25 -2.57 4.54 2.78
N ALA A 26 -2.37 3.28 2.36
CA ALA A 26 -1.18 2.50 2.71
C ALA A 26 0.10 3.19 2.25
N GLY A 27 0.14 3.67 1.02
CA GLY A 27 1.34 4.30 0.50
C GLY A 27 1.54 5.74 0.99
N SER A 28 0.48 6.51 1.21
CA SER A 28 0.59 7.84 1.84
C SER A 28 1.15 7.72 3.27
N SER A 29 0.66 6.77 4.06
CA SER A 29 1.18 6.50 5.41
C SER A 29 2.63 5.99 5.38
N SER A 30 2.99 5.17 4.38
CA SER A 30 4.37 4.69 4.22
C SER A 30 5.31 5.84 3.84
N ALA A 31 4.87 6.71 2.92
CA ALA A 31 5.62 7.89 2.49
C ALA A 31 5.88 8.85 3.65
N GLU A 32 4.85 9.14 4.45
CA GLU A 32 4.98 9.96 5.66
C GLU A 32 6.02 9.38 6.63
N ALA A 33 5.94 8.07 6.93
CA ALA A 33 6.86 7.44 7.86
C ALA A 33 8.33 7.47 7.37
N LEU A 34 8.54 7.25 6.07
CA LEU A 34 9.87 7.29 5.44
C LEU A 34 10.43 8.71 5.37
N ALA A 35 9.61 9.68 4.95
CA ALA A 35 9.98 11.09 4.91
C ALA A 35 10.33 11.62 6.32
N ALA A 36 9.57 11.22 7.34
CA ALA A 36 9.88 11.55 8.74
C ALA A 36 11.24 10.98 9.19
N GLY A 37 11.64 9.85 8.63
CA GLY A 37 12.96 9.23 8.81
C GLY A 37 14.09 9.86 7.99
N GLY A 38 13.80 10.89 7.18
CA GLY A 38 14.78 11.58 6.33
C GLY A 38 15.05 10.88 4.99
N VAL A 39 14.22 9.91 4.59
CA VAL A 39 14.31 9.27 3.27
C VAL A 39 13.58 10.14 2.25
N GLU A 40 14.19 10.36 1.09
CA GLU A 40 13.50 11.06 -0.01
C GLU A 40 12.39 10.16 -0.58
N THR A 41 11.16 10.64 -0.62
CA THR A 41 10.02 9.84 -1.09
C THR A 41 9.28 10.51 -2.22
N PHE A 42 8.81 9.67 -3.15
CA PHE A 42 8.03 10.08 -4.31
C PHE A 42 6.75 9.25 -4.36
N LEU A 43 5.62 9.90 -4.05
CA LEU A 43 4.30 9.29 -4.07
C LEU A 43 3.64 9.46 -5.43
N PHE A 44 3.18 8.36 -6.03
CA PHE A 44 2.52 8.36 -7.34
C PHE A 44 1.03 8.09 -7.23
N GLU A 45 0.23 9.05 -7.69
CA GLU A 45 -1.22 8.90 -7.77
C GLU A 45 -1.70 9.39 -9.13
N ARG A 46 -2.36 8.50 -9.89
CA ARG A 46 -2.92 8.82 -11.21
C ARG A 46 -4.04 9.86 -11.07
N SER A 47 -4.91 9.68 -10.08
CA SER A 47 -6.16 10.43 -9.96
C SER A 47 -6.44 10.84 -8.52
N PRO A 48 -5.69 11.81 -7.96
CA PRO A 48 -5.78 12.17 -6.54
C PRO A 48 -7.11 12.82 -6.14
N ALA A 49 -7.94 13.20 -7.12
CA ALA A 49 -9.27 13.78 -6.90
C ALA A 49 -10.42 12.79 -7.17
N THR A 50 -10.15 11.58 -7.67
CA THR A 50 -11.20 10.62 -8.00
C THR A 50 -11.61 9.84 -6.77
N ALA A 51 -12.92 9.82 -6.48
CA ALA A 51 -13.49 8.98 -5.45
C ALA A 51 -13.56 7.52 -5.94
N LYS A 52 -12.80 6.62 -5.29
CA LYS A 52 -12.93 5.17 -5.49
C LYS A 52 -14.15 4.65 -4.72
N PRO A 53 -14.92 3.70 -5.26
CA PRO A 53 -16.06 3.13 -4.54
C PRO A 53 -15.54 2.40 -3.28
N CYS A 54 -15.92 2.89 -2.10
CA CYS A 54 -15.51 2.34 -0.82
C CYS A 54 -16.68 2.42 0.17
N GLY A 55 -16.79 1.42 1.05
CA GLY A 55 -17.80 1.42 2.12
C GLY A 55 -17.55 2.49 3.18
N GLY A 56 -16.32 3.00 3.32
CA GLY A 56 -15.98 4.12 4.19
C GLY A 56 -15.96 3.80 5.69
N ALA A 57 -16.18 2.56 6.09
CA ALA A 57 -16.17 2.13 7.48
C ALA A 57 -14.73 2.01 8.00
N ILE A 58 -14.41 2.77 9.05
CA ILE A 58 -13.13 2.76 9.74
C ILE A 58 -13.33 2.43 11.24
N PRO A 59 -12.61 1.43 11.79
CA PRO A 59 -12.60 1.15 13.22
C PRO A 59 -12.12 2.34 14.06
N LEU A 60 -12.63 2.52 15.28
CA LEU A 60 -12.21 3.63 16.15
C LEU A 60 -10.70 3.61 16.45
N CYS A 61 -10.11 2.43 16.66
CA CYS A 61 -8.67 2.32 16.91
C CYS A 61 -7.82 2.89 15.76
N MET A 62 -8.31 2.78 14.52
CA MET A 62 -7.62 3.33 13.34
C MET A 62 -7.68 4.86 13.29
N LEU A 63 -8.71 5.48 13.88
CA LEU A 63 -8.76 6.93 13.98
C LEU A 63 -7.60 7.46 14.83
N ASP A 64 -7.35 6.82 15.97
CA ASP A 64 -6.25 7.19 16.86
C ASP A 64 -4.90 6.84 16.23
N GLU A 65 -4.75 5.60 15.73
CA GLU A 65 -3.50 5.10 15.14
C GLU A 65 -3.02 5.96 13.97
N PHE A 66 -3.95 6.39 13.10
CA PHE A 66 -3.64 7.25 11.96
C PHE A 66 -3.94 8.71 12.24
N SER A 67 -4.17 9.13 13.49
CA SER A 67 -4.46 10.53 13.86
C SER A 67 -5.51 11.19 12.95
N ILE A 68 -6.55 10.44 12.57
CA ILE A 68 -7.61 10.89 11.67
C ILE A 68 -8.53 11.82 12.47
N PRO A 69 -8.66 13.09 12.08
CA PRO A 69 -9.43 14.04 12.86
C PRO A 69 -10.92 13.76 12.75
N ASN A 70 -11.63 13.95 13.87
CA ASN A 70 -13.07 13.68 13.98
C ASN A 70 -13.95 14.44 12.97
N HIS A 71 -13.49 15.56 12.42
CA HIS A 71 -14.23 16.33 11.42
C HIS A 71 -14.28 15.65 10.03
N LEU A 72 -13.47 14.61 9.78
CA LEU A 72 -13.56 13.79 8.58
C LEU A 72 -14.61 12.68 8.68
N ILE A 73 -15.20 12.47 9.87
CA ILE A 73 -16.23 11.46 10.09
C ILE A 73 -17.57 12.03 9.65
N ASP A 74 -18.08 11.56 8.52
CA ASP A 74 -19.37 11.99 7.98
C ASP A 74 -20.54 11.37 8.77
N ARG A 75 -20.40 10.13 9.24
CA ARG A 75 -21.43 9.46 10.07
C ARG A 75 -20.82 8.59 11.17
N ARG A 76 -21.56 8.48 12.28
CA ARG A 76 -21.26 7.58 13.40
C ARG A 76 -22.33 6.50 13.46
N VAL A 77 -21.97 5.28 13.08
CA VAL A 77 -22.91 4.15 13.02
C VAL A 77 -22.84 3.36 14.32
N THR A 78 -23.95 3.33 15.06
CA THR A 78 -24.06 2.61 16.35
C THR A 78 -24.87 1.32 16.23
N GLN A 79 -25.52 1.10 15.08
CA GLN A 79 -26.33 -0.08 14.81
C GLN A 79 -26.05 -0.57 13.40
N MET A 80 -25.86 -1.88 13.25
CA MET A 80 -25.69 -2.55 11.96
C MET A 80 -26.56 -3.80 11.95
N ARG A 81 -27.19 -4.08 10.82
CA ARG A 81 -27.99 -5.29 10.63
C ARG A 81 -27.41 -6.08 9.47
N ILE A 82 -27.15 -7.35 9.69
CA ILE A 82 -26.80 -8.29 8.64
C ILE A 82 -28.03 -9.14 8.36
N VAL A 83 -28.42 -9.22 7.08
CA VAL A 83 -29.53 -10.04 6.61
C VAL A 83 -28.96 -11.07 5.67
N SER A 84 -29.12 -12.35 5.99
CA SER A 84 -28.68 -13.44 5.12
C SER A 84 -29.61 -13.60 3.92
N PRO A 85 -29.17 -14.25 2.82
CA PRO A 85 -30.06 -14.60 1.70
C PRO A 85 -31.29 -15.44 2.11
N SER A 86 -31.19 -16.19 3.22
CA SER A 86 -32.28 -16.96 3.81
C SER A 86 -33.14 -16.15 4.80
N ASN A 87 -33.03 -14.81 4.81
CA ASN A 87 -33.71 -13.90 5.72
C ASN A 87 -33.40 -14.10 7.22
N LEU A 88 -32.24 -14.67 7.55
CA LEU A 88 -31.76 -14.66 8.94
C LEU A 88 -31.21 -13.28 9.25
N ILE A 89 -31.64 -12.71 10.37
CA ILE A 89 -31.28 -11.34 10.77
C ILE A 89 -30.39 -11.40 12.00
N VAL A 90 -29.25 -10.70 11.92
CA VAL A 90 -28.33 -10.49 13.06
C VAL A 90 -28.13 -8.99 13.25
N ASP A 91 -28.52 -8.49 14.42
CA ASP A 91 -28.34 -7.08 14.81
C ASP A 91 -27.06 -6.90 15.63
N PHE A 92 -26.18 -6.03 15.16
CA PHE A 92 -24.97 -5.56 15.83
C PHE A 92 -25.20 -4.16 16.41
N GLY A 93 -24.54 -3.86 17.55
CA GLY A 93 -24.63 -2.55 18.22
C GLY A 93 -25.17 -2.59 19.64
N LYS A 94 -25.87 -3.67 20.03
CA LYS A 94 -26.45 -3.82 21.38
C LYS A 94 -25.41 -3.90 22.50
N THR A 95 -24.19 -4.32 22.18
CA THR A 95 -23.06 -4.47 23.11
C THR A 95 -22.07 -3.32 23.04
N LEU A 96 -22.28 -2.34 22.16
CA LEU A 96 -21.41 -1.17 22.07
C LEU A 96 -21.62 -0.27 23.28
N LYS A 97 -20.52 0.27 23.79
CA LYS A 97 -20.59 1.31 24.82
C LYS A 97 -21.10 2.63 24.21
N PRO A 98 -21.61 3.58 25.01
CA PRO A 98 -22.19 4.84 24.50
C PRO A 98 -21.25 5.68 23.62
N TYR A 99 -19.94 5.51 23.77
CA TYR A 99 -18.91 6.22 23.00
C TYR A 99 -18.33 5.39 21.85
N GLU A 100 -18.76 4.13 21.68
CA GLU A 100 -18.30 3.24 20.62
C GLU A 100 -19.24 3.32 19.41
N PHE A 101 -18.66 3.48 18.22
CA PHE A 101 -19.36 3.55 16.95
C PHE A 101 -18.42 3.12 15.83
N ILE A 102 -18.97 2.79 14.67
CA ILE A 102 -18.18 2.65 13.44
C ILE A 102 -18.13 4.02 12.77
N ALA A 103 -16.93 4.53 12.53
CA ALA A 103 -16.75 5.80 11.84
C ALA A 103 -16.93 5.58 10.34
N MET A 104 -17.81 6.35 9.72
CA MET A 104 -18.03 6.33 8.28
C MET A 104 -17.48 7.62 7.69
N LEU A 105 -16.58 7.48 6.72
CA LEU A 105 -15.88 8.59 6.09
C LEU A 105 -15.73 8.35 4.60
N ARG A 106 -15.65 9.45 3.85
CA ARG A 106 -15.40 9.41 2.41
C ARG A 106 -13.94 9.10 2.11
N GLN A 107 -13.71 8.10 1.26
CA GLN A 107 -12.37 7.63 0.91
C GLN A 107 -11.49 8.75 0.34
N GLU A 108 -12.05 9.59 -0.54
CA GLU A 108 -11.30 10.69 -1.15
C GLU A 108 -10.83 11.74 -0.13
N MET A 109 -11.60 11.93 0.95
CA MET A 109 -11.25 12.85 2.03
C MET A 109 -10.13 12.29 2.90
N LEU A 110 -10.18 11.00 3.22
CA LEU A 110 -9.11 10.30 3.94
C LEU A 110 -7.81 10.30 3.14
N ASP A 111 -7.90 9.88 1.88
CA ASP A 111 -6.76 9.82 0.97
C ASP A 111 -6.12 11.21 0.83
N SER A 112 -6.92 12.26 0.67
CA SER A 112 -6.43 13.64 0.61
C SER A 112 -5.78 14.10 1.93
N PHE A 113 -6.33 13.69 3.07
CA PHE A 113 -5.75 13.99 4.38
C PHE A 113 -4.38 13.33 4.55
N LEU A 114 -4.28 12.02 4.30
CA LEU A 114 -3.02 11.28 4.43
C LEU A 114 -1.96 11.76 3.44
N ARG A 115 -2.32 12.02 2.19
CA ARG A 115 -1.39 12.58 1.19
C ARG A 115 -0.81 13.94 1.61
N ARG A 116 -1.67 14.87 2.04
CA ARG A 116 -1.21 16.18 2.51
C ARG A 116 -0.27 16.08 3.70
N ARG A 117 -0.47 15.08 4.56
CA ARG A 117 0.38 14.85 5.73
C ARG A 117 1.75 14.29 5.33
N ALA A 118 1.79 13.38 4.36
CA ALA A 118 3.03 12.93 3.74
C ALA A 118 3.79 14.10 3.09
N GLU A 119 3.11 14.92 2.26
CA GLU A 119 3.71 16.10 1.62
C GLU A 119 4.28 17.09 2.64
N ALA A 120 3.54 17.33 3.74
CA ALA A 120 3.99 18.22 4.83
C ALA A 120 5.26 17.72 5.55
N THR A 121 5.56 16.42 5.44
CA THR A 121 6.75 15.78 6.01
C THR A 121 7.94 15.77 5.03
N GLY A 122 7.72 16.18 3.78
CA GLY A 122 8.77 16.27 2.75
C GLY A 122 8.60 15.31 1.57
N ASP A 123 7.53 14.50 1.55
CA ASP A 123 7.20 13.67 0.39
C ASP A 123 6.87 14.52 -0.85
N THR A 124 7.27 14.04 -2.03
CA THR A 124 6.93 14.67 -3.30
C THR A 124 5.81 13.90 -4.01
N LEU A 125 4.61 14.49 -4.04
CA LEU A 125 3.49 13.95 -4.80
C LEU A 125 3.67 14.17 -6.32
N LEU A 126 3.70 13.07 -7.06
CA LEU A 126 3.74 13.03 -8.52
C LEU A 126 2.40 12.53 -9.06
N LYS A 127 1.65 13.44 -9.71
CA LYS A 127 0.36 13.14 -10.34
C LYS A 127 0.57 12.38 -11.64
N ALA A 128 0.92 11.11 -11.55
CA ALA A 128 1.21 10.26 -12.69
C ALA A 128 0.85 8.80 -12.41
N LEU A 129 0.57 8.07 -13.49
CA LEU A 129 0.54 6.62 -13.45
C LEU A 129 1.97 6.11 -13.61
N ALA A 130 2.41 5.24 -12.71
CA ALA A 130 3.64 4.49 -12.90
C ALA A 130 3.41 3.41 -13.96
N THR A 131 3.94 3.62 -15.15
CA THR A 131 3.67 2.75 -16.31
C THR A 131 4.74 1.70 -16.51
N ASN A 132 6.01 2.11 -16.43
CA ASN A 132 7.14 1.24 -16.69
C ASN A 132 8.15 1.33 -15.55
N LEU A 133 8.31 0.23 -14.83
CA LEU A 133 9.40 0.08 -13.87
C LEU A 133 10.53 -0.69 -14.56
N VAL A 134 11.63 0.00 -14.83
CA VAL A 134 12.87 -0.63 -15.28
C VAL A 134 13.58 -1.17 -14.05
N VAL A 135 13.73 -2.49 -14.06
CA VAL A 135 14.38 -3.23 -12.99
C VAL A 135 15.88 -3.22 -13.23
N PRO A 136 16.70 -2.87 -12.22
CA PRO A 136 18.14 -2.92 -12.35
C PRO A 136 18.64 -4.35 -12.55
N THR A 137 19.72 -4.51 -13.31
CA THR A 137 20.33 -5.85 -13.52
C THR A 137 21.27 -6.20 -12.35
N SER A 138 21.73 -5.18 -11.61
CA SER A 138 22.63 -5.32 -10.46
C SER A 138 22.07 -4.60 -9.22
N LEU A 139 22.37 -5.10 -8.02
CA LEU A 139 21.95 -4.48 -6.75
C LEU A 139 22.51 -3.07 -6.50
N ARG A 140 23.47 -2.63 -7.31
CA ARG A 140 24.08 -1.29 -7.24
C ARG A 140 23.44 -0.27 -8.18
N GLU A 141 22.56 -0.72 -9.06
CA GLU A 141 21.84 0.14 -9.99
C GLU A 141 20.47 0.51 -9.40
N PRO A 142 19.99 1.74 -9.63
CA PRO A 142 18.69 2.17 -9.15
C PRO A 142 17.56 1.57 -10.02
N TYR A 143 16.38 1.44 -9.41
CA TYR A 143 15.13 1.27 -10.14
C TYR A 143 14.82 2.55 -10.89
N VAL A 144 14.50 2.45 -12.18
CA VAL A 144 14.09 3.62 -12.97
C VAL A 144 12.61 3.49 -13.29
N MET A 145 11.81 4.39 -12.73
CA MET A 145 10.41 4.51 -13.09
C MET A 145 10.28 5.51 -14.23
N ASP A 146 9.79 5.03 -15.36
CA ASP A 146 9.50 5.81 -16.54
C ASP A 146 7.99 6.03 -16.64
N ASN A 147 7.60 7.30 -16.53
CA ASN A 147 6.32 7.77 -17.03
C ASN A 147 6.61 8.56 -18.31
N CYS A 148 5.69 8.59 -19.28
CA CYS A 148 5.88 9.22 -20.59
C CYS A 148 6.37 10.69 -20.60
N GLN A 149 6.50 11.34 -19.43
CA GLN A 149 6.99 12.70 -19.23
C GLN A 149 8.28 12.79 -18.39
N ARG A 150 8.64 11.78 -17.58
CA ARG A 150 9.76 11.82 -16.62
C ARG A 150 10.30 10.43 -16.29
N GLN A 151 11.63 10.35 -16.16
CA GLN A 151 12.33 9.22 -15.56
C GLN A 151 12.80 9.57 -14.15
N LEU A 152 12.55 8.67 -13.20
CA LEU A 152 12.94 8.83 -11.80
C LEU A 152 13.72 7.59 -11.35
N ALA A 153 14.95 7.79 -10.87
CA ALA A 153 15.79 6.75 -10.31
C ALA A 153 15.63 6.67 -8.78
N VAL A 154 15.35 5.48 -8.24
CA VAL A 154 15.12 5.22 -6.82
C VAL A 154 15.82 3.93 -6.37
N ASP A 155 16.16 3.80 -5.10
CA ASP A 155 16.80 2.58 -4.58
C ASP A 155 15.79 1.52 -4.16
N VAL A 156 14.60 1.96 -3.76
CA VAL A 156 13.55 1.13 -3.18
C VAL A 156 12.23 1.46 -3.85
N VAL A 157 11.41 0.43 -4.05
CA VAL A 157 10.08 0.56 -4.64
C VAL A 157 9.08 -0.11 -3.71
N ILE A 158 8.03 0.62 -3.32
CA ILE A 158 6.95 0.13 -2.47
C ILE A 158 5.67 0.04 -3.30
N GLY A 159 5.23 -1.20 -3.53
CA GLY A 159 3.97 -1.51 -4.20
C GLY A 159 2.78 -1.26 -3.29
N ALA A 160 2.18 -0.07 -3.41
CA ALA A 160 0.99 0.35 -2.67
C ALA A 160 -0.14 0.83 -3.63
N ASP A 161 -0.30 0.14 -4.75
CA ASP A 161 -1.20 0.43 -5.87
C ASP A 161 -2.61 -0.18 -5.74
N GLY A 162 -2.85 -0.96 -4.68
CA GLY A 162 -4.17 -1.51 -4.35
C GLY A 162 -4.54 -2.74 -5.20
N ALA A 163 -5.83 -3.08 -5.29
CA ALA A 163 -6.27 -4.36 -5.89
C ALA A 163 -5.87 -4.56 -7.36
N ASN A 164 -5.66 -3.46 -8.09
CA ASN A 164 -5.12 -3.49 -9.44
C ASN A 164 -3.60 -3.33 -9.36
N ASN A 165 -2.94 -4.35 -8.81
CA ASN A 165 -1.48 -4.41 -8.74
C ASN A 165 -0.89 -4.23 -10.15
N VAL A 166 0.20 -3.48 -10.27
CA VAL A 166 1.17 -3.61 -11.36
C VAL A 166 1.79 -5.00 -11.20
N PRO A 167 1.42 -6.00 -12.02
CA PRO A 167 1.72 -7.40 -11.73
C PRO A 167 3.21 -7.74 -11.84
N ARG A 168 4.04 -6.81 -12.32
CA ARG A 168 5.40 -7.10 -12.80
C ARG A 168 6.50 -6.94 -11.75
N ALA A 169 6.25 -6.30 -10.61
CA ALA A 169 7.33 -5.89 -9.72
C ALA A 169 7.44 -6.68 -8.40
N VAL A 170 6.46 -7.55 -8.09
CA VAL A 170 6.35 -8.31 -6.82
C VAL A 170 7.56 -9.20 -6.51
N HIS A 171 8.44 -9.47 -7.49
CA HIS A 171 9.52 -10.46 -7.39
C HIS A 171 10.94 -9.85 -7.35
N LEU A 172 11.08 -8.56 -7.05
CA LEU A 172 12.34 -7.84 -7.22
C LEU A 172 13.09 -7.62 -5.89
N PRO A 173 14.44 -7.76 -5.87
CA PRO A 173 15.24 -7.56 -4.68
C PRO A 173 15.24 -6.07 -4.30
N ARG A 174 14.49 -5.68 -3.27
CA ARG A 174 14.15 -4.30 -2.83
C ARG A 174 12.83 -3.72 -3.37
N TYR A 175 11.96 -4.56 -3.92
CA TYR A 175 10.54 -4.25 -4.04
C TYR A 175 9.76 -4.74 -2.83
N ILE A 176 9.14 -3.84 -2.09
CA ILE A 176 8.25 -4.17 -0.98
C ILE A 176 6.83 -4.10 -1.52
N SER A 177 6.28 -5.24 -1.92
CA SER A 177 4.84 -5.35 -2.20
C SER A 177 4.07 -5.38 -0.89
N ALA A 178 2.97 -4.64 -0.78
CA ALA A 178 1.97 -4.89 0.26
C ALA A 178 1.28 -6.25 0.02
N LYS A 179 1.98 -7.34 0.37
CA LYS A 179 1.58 -8.75 0.23
C LYS A 179 0.25 -9.08 0.90
N PHE A 180 -0.23 -8.20 1.76
CA PHE A 180 -1.57 -8.25 2.36
C PHE A 180 -2.67 -8.44 1.30
N MET A 181 -2.54 -7.83 0.11
CA MET A 181 -3.59 -7.96 -0.92
C MET A 181 -3.67 -9.35 -1.56
N GLU A 182 -2.57 -10.11 -1.66
CA GLU A 182 -2.60 -11.49 -2.15
C GLU A 182 -3.33 -12.40 -1.15
N LEU A 183 -3.07 -12.20 0.15
CA LEU A 183 -3.79 -12.88 1.24
C LEU A 183 -5.27 -12.47 1.27
N CYS A 184 -5.60 -11.20 0.98
CA CYS A 184 -7.00 -10.76 0.89
C CYS A 184 -7.77 -11.43 -0.24
N GLY A 185 -7.11 -12.01 -1.25
CA GLY A 185 -7.77 -12.74 -2.34
C GLY A 185 -8.07 -14.20 -2.01
N ASP A 186 -7.51 -14.73 -0.92
CA ASP A 186 -7.71 -16.12 -0.50
C ASP A 186 -9.05 -16.27 0.24
N GLU A 187 -9.90 -17.17 -0.25
CA GLU A 187 -11.25 -17.40 0.29
C GLU A 187 -11.23 -17.85 1.76
N TYR A 188 -10.22 -18.64 2.15
CA TYR A 188 -10.04 -19.06 3.54
C TYR A 188 -9.67 -17.86 4.42
N VAL A 189 -8.77 -16.99 3.97
CA VAL A 189 -8.43 -15.74 4.69
C VAL A 189 -9.63 -14.82 4.79
N GLN A 190 -10.41 -14.65 3.71
CA GLN A 190 -11.63 -13.84 3.72
C GLN A 190 -12.65 -14.37 4.72
N MET A 191 -12.89 -15.69 4.74
CA MET A 191 -13.81 -16.33 5.67
C MET A 191 -13.34 -16.20 7.12
N MET A 192 -12.06 -16.47 7.39
CA MET A 192 -11.46 -16.30 8.73
C MET A 192 -11.52 -14.86 9.22
N THR A 193 -11.28 -13.90 8.32
CA THR A 193 -11.40 -12.47 8.62
C THR A 193 -12.84 -12.10 8.93
N PHE A 194 -13.79 -12.55 8.10
CA PHE A 194 -15.21 -12.28 8.28
C PHE A 194 -15.75 -12.87 9.58
N ASP A 195 -15.46 -14.14 9.87
CA ASP A 195 -15.88 -14.80 11.11
C ASP A 195 -15.24 -14.14 12.33
N SER A 196 -13.96 -13.78 12.24
CA SER A 196 -13.30 -13.08 13.34
C SER A 196 -13.92 -11.71 13.61
N TYR A 197 -14.31 -11.02 12.53
CA TYR A 197 -14.96 -9.71 12.59
C TYR A 197 -16.39 -9.81 13.15
N LEU A 198 -17.18 -10.79 12.69
CA LEU A 198 -18.54 -11.02 13.15
C LEU A 198 -18.58 -11.40 14.63
N TYR A 199 -17.72 -12.30 15.06
CA TYR A 199 -17.80 -12.85 16.41
C TYR A 199 -16.87 -12.14 17.41
N LYS A 200 -16.09 -11.14 16.97
CA LYS A 200 -15.04 -10.46 17.75
C LYS A 200 -14.15 -11.44 18.52
N LYS A 201 -13.92 -12.62 17.95
CA LYS A 201 -13.08 -13.69 18.49
C LYS A 201 -12.20 -14.17 17.37
N LEU A 202 -11.01 -14.67 17.69
CA LEU A 202 -10.19 -15.33 16.69
C LEU A 202 -11.00 -16.52 16.13
N ALA A 203 -11.26 -16.53 14.82
CA ALA A 203 -11.95 -17.63 14.19
C ALA A 203 -11.15 -18.94 14.37
N SER A 204 -11.85 -20.07 14.50
CA SER A 204 -11.19 -21.36 14.61
C SER A 204 -10.72 -21.82 13.24
N GLY A 205 -9.41 -21.75 13.01
CA GLY A 205 -8.79 -22.11 11.74
C GLY A 205 -8.74 -23.61 11.48
N ASN A 206 -8.62 -23.97 10.20
CA ASN A 206 -8.26 -25.31 9.77
C ASN A 206 -6.73 -25.39 9.69
N ARG A 207 -6.12 -26.26 10.51
CA ARG A 207 -4.67 -26.45 10.56
C ARG A 207 -4.02 -26.73 9.19
N GLY A 208 -4.73 -27.36 8.26
CA GLY A 208 -4.27 -27.62 6.90
C GLY A 208 -4.23 -26.37 6.03
N GLU A 209 -5.30 -25.56 6.06
CA GLU A 209 -5.34 -24.29 5.32
C GLU A 209 -4.40 -23.24 5.96
N ASP A 210 -4.26 -23.22 7.28
CA ASP A 210 -3.28 -22.40 7.98
C ASP A 210 -1.84 -22.77 7.56
N ALA A 211 -1.54 -24.07 7.49
CA ALA A 211 -0.24 -24.56 7.03
C ALA A 211 -0.01 -24.22 5.55
N LYS A 212 -1.04 -24.33 4.70
CA LYS A 212 -0.98 -23.95 3.28
C LYS A 212 -0.75 -22.44 3.12
N MET A 213 -1.43 -21.60 3.89
CA MET A 213 -1.20 -20.14 3.91
C MET A 213 0.24 -19.82 4.35
N ALA A 214 0.75 -20.50 5.39
CA ALA A 214 2.13 -20.36 5.83
C ALA A 214 3.12 -20.80 4.74
N MET A 215 2.88 -21.95 4.10
CA MET A 215 3.69 -22.46 3.00
C MET A 215 3.66 -21.56 1.78
N ASN A 216 2.51 -21.00 1.41
CA ASN A 216 2.40 -20.00 0.34
C ASN A 216 3.18 -18.74 0.70
N THR A 217 3.08 -18.28 1.95
CA THR A 217 3.83 -17.12 2.43
C THR A 217 5.35 -17.37 2.37
N ILE A 218 5.82 -18.52 2.86
CA ILE A 218 7.22 -18.94 2.83
C ILE A 218 7.70 -19.12 1.38
N SER A 219 6.93 -19.83 0.55
CA SER A 219 7.22 -20.05 -0.87
C SER A 219 7.39 -18.73 -1.62
N SER A 220 6.51 -17.75 -1.40
CA SER A 220 6.64 -16.43 -2.02
C SER A 220 7.85 -15.64 -1.49
N LEU A 221 8.20 -15.75 -0.20
CA LEU A 221 9.43 -15.15 0.35
C LEU A 221 10.69 -15.80 -0.23
N VAL A 222 10.68 -17.13 -0.35
CA VAL A 222 11.77 -17.91 -0.94
C VAL A 222 11.91 -17.60 -2.42
N ARG A 223 10.82 -17.47 -3.19
CA ARG A 223 10.86 -17.03 -4.59
C ARG A 223 11.46 -15.63 -4.73
N CYS A 224 11.09 -14.69 -3.87
CA CYS A 224 11.71 -13.35 -3.87
C CYS A 224 13.23 -13.41 -3.62
N ASN A 225 13.66 -14.25 -2.67
CA ASN A 225 15.09 -14.42 -2.35
C ASN A 225 15.86 -15.21 -3.43
N ILE A 226 15.26 -16.26 -4.02
CA ILE A 226 15.88 -17.07 -5.08
C ILE A 226 16.01 -16.25 -6.36
N MET A 227 14.96 -15.53 -6.76
CA MET A 227 15.03 -14.67 -7.95
C MET A 227 16.01 -13.52 -7.75
N GLY A 228 16.12 -12.96 -6.52
CA GLY A 228 17.19 -12.01 -6.20
C GLY A 228 18.58 -12.58 -6.48
N ARG A 229 18.81 -13.86 -6.16
CA ARG A 229 20.08 -14.58 -6.44
C ARG A 229 20.26 -14.99 -7.91
N GLU A 230 19.20 -15.35 -8.63
CA GLU A 230 19.25 -15.70 -10.06
C GLU A 230 19.52 -14.48 -10.95
N VAL A 231 18.97 -13.31 -10.58
CA VAL A 231 19.27 -12.03 -11.22
C VAL A 231 20.74 -11.67 -11.00
N GLU A 232 21.26 -11.81 -9.77
CA GLU A 232 22.68 -11.65 -9.46
C GLU A 232 23.58 -12.59 -10.31
N ALA A 233 23.22 -13.88 -10.38
CA ALA A 233 23.99 -14.87 -11.13
C ALA A 233 23.94 -14.63 -12.65
N SER A 234 22.79 -14.19 -13.19
CA SER A 234 22.62 -13.86 -14.61
C SER A 234 23.39 -12.59 -14.99
N ALA A 235 23.39 -11.57 -14.11
CA ALA A 235 24.20 -10.38 -14.27
C ALA A 235 25.71 -10.71 -14.32
N GLN A 236 26.17 -11.60 -13.43
CA GLN A 236 27.56 -12.05 -13.40
C GLN A 236 27.99 -12.81 -14.66
N LYS A 237 27.10 -13.61 -15.23
CA LYS A 237 27.34 -14.41 -16.45
C LYS A 237 27.35 -13.58 -17.73
N ILE A 238 26.63 -12.46 -17.74
CA ILE A 238 26.65 -11.46 -18.82
C ILE A 238 27.91 -10.60 -18.74
N LEU A 239 28.29 -10.18 -17.52
CA LEU A 239 29.52 -9.42 -17.27
C LEU A 239 30.80 -10.22 -17.56
N SER A 240 30.77 -11.55 -17.48
CA SER A 240 31.90 -12.41 -17.85
C SER A 240 32.02 -12.69 -19.36
N ARG A 241 31.17 -12.09 -20.19
CA ARG A 241 31.14 -12.25 -21.66
C ARG A 241 31.47 -10.97 -22.43
N VAL A 242 31.75 -9.87 -21.72
CA VAL A 242 32.29 -8.60 -22.25
C VAL A 242 33.74 -8.49 -21.78
#